data_AF-A0A3M6TGY4-F1
#
_entry.id   AF-A0A3M6TGY4-F1
#
_cell.length_a   1.000
_cell.length_b   1.000
_cell.length_c   1.000
_cell.angle_alpha   90.00
_cell.angle_beta   90.00
_cell.angle_gamma   90.00
#
_symmetry.space_group_name_H-M   'P 1'
#
loop_
_entity.id
_entity.type
_entity.pdbx_description
1 polymer ?
#
loop_
_entity_poly.entity_id
_entity_poly.type
_entity_poly.pdbx_seq_one_letter_code
_entity_poly.pdbx_strand_id
1 'polypeptide(L)'
;MAHYLKFSYGVFMYIRTQKECDSNHNDRWTNNNNLKCNDTNLKTKDDRCLSGTCVGTLYNCLSCETHDGSGCPIEPGYCIIQQEGQRKCYATNHYKPGNPCQRCDFSKNLSTWSDNDGVACNDGDRCTRNDNCSNGQCRGTLFSCNSICQYCNGNSCGLKTECGFSSSKCKCKRIGLNLLLPKLLISY
;
A
#
# COMPACT_ATOMS: atom_id res chain seq x y z
N MET A 1 -75.66 6.46 9.99
CA MET A 1 -76.24 7.17 8.83
C MET A 1 -75.29 8.29 8.46
N ALA A 2 -74.86 8.33 7.20
CA ALA A 2 -73.94 9.33 6.68
C ALA A 2 -74.63 10.70 6.61
N HIS A 3 -73.97 11.75 7.09
CA HIS A 3 -74.39 13.13 6.84
C HIS A 3 -73.46 13.73 5.80
N TYR A 4 -73.96 13.83 4.56
CA TYR A 4 -73.35 14.62 3.50
C TYR A 4 -73.78 16.07 3.65
N LEU A 5 -72.82 16.99 3.74
CA LEU A 5 -73.04 18.40 3.44
C LEU A 5 -72.26 18.73 2.17
N LYS A 6 -73.02 18.94 1.09
CA LYS A 6 -72.54 19.34 -0.22
C LYS A 6 -72.39 20.86 -0.18
N PHE A 7 -71.16 21.37 -0.13
CA PHE A 7 -70.86 22.78 -0.39
C PHE A 7 -69.93 22.91 -1.60
N SER A 8 -70.41 23.75 -2.51
CA SER A 8 -69.91 24.04 -3.85
C SER A 8 -68.53 24.68 -3.79
N TYR A 9 -67.56 24.01 -4.43
CA TYR A 9 -66.25 24.51 -4.88
C TYR A 9 -65.52 25.50 -3.94
N GLY A 10 -65.20 25.01 -2.74
CA GLY A 10 -64.25 25.65 -1.83
C GLY A 10 -62.87 25.01 -1.98
N VAL A 11 -61.89 25.84 -2.32
CA VAL A 11 -60.44 25.54 -2.25
C VAL A 11 -60.14 24.90 -0.89
N PHE A 12 -59.91 23.59 -0.87
CA PHE A 12 -59.35 22.93 0.29
C PHE A 12 -57.93 23.46 0.45
N MET A 13 -57.67 24.11 1.59
CA MET A 13 -56.34 24.47 2.05
C MET A 13 -55.40 23.29 1.82
N TYR A 14 -54.48 23.44 0.86
CA TYR A 14 -53.33 22.56 0.69
C TYR A 14 -52.48 22.69 1.95
N ILE A 15 -52.75 21.87 2.96
CA ILE A 15 -51.80 21.62 4.03
C ILE A 15 -50.63 20.92 3.33
N ARG A 16 -49.55 21.67 3.09
CA ARG A 16 -48.29 21.17 2.55
C ARG A 16 -47.78 20.03 3.43
N THR A 17 -48.11 18.79 3.10
CA THR A 17 -47.39 17.64 3.61
C THR A 17 -46.33 17.31 2.57
N GLN A 18 -45.17 17.95 2.69
CA GLN A 18 -43.97 17.51 1.98
C GLN A 18 -43.63 16.12 2.54
N LYS A 19 -43.98 15.09 1.77
CA LYS A 19 -43.68 13.68 2.04
C LYS A 19 -42.56 13.29 1.09
N GLU A 20 -41.58 12.50 1.56
CA GLU A 20 -41.12 11.27 0.88
C GLU A 20 -39.74 10.76 1.31
N CYS A 21 -39.67 9.47 1.65
CA CYS A 21 -38.87 8.45 0.95
C CYS A 21 -39.39 7.08 1.41
N ASP A 22 -39.79 6.20 0.49
CA ASP A 22 -40.00 4.77 0.74
C ASP A 22 -39.36 3.91 -0.35
N SER A 23 -38.35 3.13 0.01
CA SER A 23 -37.43 2.47 -0.94
C SER A 23 -37.62 0.97 -1.04
N ASN A 24 -38.56 0.42 -0.26
CA ASN A 24 -39.01 -0.97 -0.36
C ASN A 24 -40.50 -1.05 -0.69
N HIS A 25 -41.26 0.01 -0.41
CA HIS A 25 -42.62 0.25 -0.86
C HIS A 25 -42.67 1.63 -1.52
N ASN A 26 -42.18 1.71 -2.77
CA ASN A 26 -42.20 2.93 -3.60
C ASN A 26 -43.63 3.44 -3.91
N ASP A 27 -44.65 2.81 -3.33
CA ASP A 27 -46.08 3.07 -3.46
C ASP A 27 -46.74 3.60 -2.16
N ARG A 28 -46.02 3.80 -1.03
CA ARG A 28 -46.59 4.32 0.24
C ARG A 28 -45.65 5.28 1.01
N TRP A 29 -46.23 6.15 1.85
CA TRP A 29 -45.53 7.28 2.49
C TRP A 29 -45.03 6.99 3.92
N THR A 30 -43.76 7.29 4.27
CA THR A 30 -43.24 7.19 5.67
C THR A 30 -42.50 8.44 6.16
N ASN A 31 -42.46 8.63 7.49
CA ASN A 31 -41.70 9.67 8.23
C ASN A 31 -40.41 9.11 8.87
N ASN A 32 -39.94 7.93 8.42
CA ASN A 32 -38.80 7.26 9.02
C ASN A 32 -37.48 7.78 8.43
N ASN A 33 -36.78 8.64 9.19
CA ASN A 33 -35.48 9.23 8.81
C ASN A 33 -34.30 8.23 8.78
N ASN A 34 -34.55 6.93 8.88
CA ASN A 34 -33.49 5.91 8.79
C ASN A 34 -33.81 4.84 7.75
N LEU A 35 -34.87 5.02 6.97
CA LEU A 35 -35.20 4.14 5.87
C LEU A 35 -34.11 4.27 4.79
N LYS A 36 -33.55 3.13 4.36
CA LYS A 36 -32.63 3.09 3.20
C LYS A 36 -33.31 3.72 2.00
N CYS A 37 -32.58 4.44 1.15
CA CYS A 37 -33.04 4.94 -0.15
C CYS A 37 -31.88 4.97 -1.16
N ASN A 38 -32.08 5.58 -2.33
CA ASN A 38 -31.02 5.81 -3.31
C ASN A 38 -31.20 7.24 -3.85
N ASP A 39 -30.24 8.12 -3.57
CA ASP A 39 -30.26 9.53 -4.00
C ASP A 39 -29.72 9.71 -5.43
N THR A 40 -29.35 8.60 -6.09
CA THR A 40 -28.74 8.48 -7.42
C THR A 40 -27.37 9.12 -7.57
N ASN A 41 -26.84 9.70 -6.51
CA ASN A 41 -25.52 10.32 -6.52
C ASN A 41 -24.47 9.25 -6.24
N LEU A 42 -23.72 8.88 -7.27
CA LEU A 42 -22.68 7.85 -7.17
C LEU A 42 -21.56 8.19 -6.18
N LYS A 43 -21.41 9.46 -5.76
CA LYS A 43 -20.38 9.92 -4.80
C LYS A 43 -20.82 9.83 -3.34
N THR A 44 -22.07 9.46 -3.10
CA THR A 44 -22.63 9.25 -1.77
C THR A 44 -22.95 7.79 -1.57
N LYS A 45 -22.90 7.35 -0.31
CA LYS A 45 -23.21 5.98 0.10
C LYS A 45 -24.07 6.00 1.36
N ASP A 46 -24.59 4.84 1.71
CA ASP A 46 -25.39 4.64 2.92
C ASP A 46 -26.61 5.56 2.97
N ASP A 47 -27.24 5.77 1.80
CA ASP A 47 -28.35 6.68 1.56
C ASP A 47 -29.57 6.40 2.44
N ARG A 48 -30.07 7.46 3.08
CA ARG A 48 -31.18 7.40 4.03
C ARG A 48 -32.14 8.56 3.83
N CYS A 49 -33.40 8.31 4.15
CA CYS A 49 -34.39 9.37 4.24
C CYS A 49 -34.01 10.35 5.36
N LEU A 50 -34.01 11.65 5.11
CA LEU A 50 -33.89 12.68 6.15
C LEU A 50 -34.92 13.78 5.87
N SER A 51 -35.93 13.89 6.74
CA SER A 51 -36.98 14.91 6.65
C SER A 51 -37.70 14.95 5.30
N GLY A 52 -37.90 13.78 4.70
CA GLY A 52 -38.56 13.66 3.40
C GLY A 52 -37.65 13.93 2.19
N THR A 53 -36.33 13.74 2.34
CA THR A 53 -35.37 13.82 1.24
C THR A 53 -34.38 12.66 1.34
N CYS A 54 -34.10 11.97 0.23
CA CYS A 54 -33.04 10.97 0.22
C CYS A 54 -31.69 11.67 0.22
N VAL A 55 -30.87 11.39 1.23
CA VAL A 55 -29.53 11.96 1.36
C VAL A 55 -28.53 10.86 1.65
N GLY A 56 -27.43 10.83 0.89
CA GLY A 56 -26.32 9.94 1.16
C GLY A 56 -25.14 10.62 1.87
N THR A 57 -24.25 9.80 2.40
CA THR A 57 -23.02 10.24 3.06
C THR A 57 -21.90 10.32 2.03
N LEU A 58 -21.31 11.50 1.86
CA LEU A 58 -20.18 11.69 0.95
C LEU A 58 -19.00 10.83 1.39
N TYR A 59 -18.36 10.18 0.42
CA TYR A 59 -17.09 9.48 0.63
C TYR A 59 -16.08 9.92 -0.42
N ASN A 60 -14.81 9.96 -0.03
CA ASN A 60 -13.73 10.42 -0.90
C ASN A 60 -12.98 9.21 -1.45
N CYS A 61 -12.96 9.09 -2.77
CA CYS A 61 -12.11 8.13 -3.47
C CYS A 61 -10.75 8.75 -3.83
N LEU A 62 -9.74 7.91 -3.96
CA LEU A 62 -8.44 8.27 -4.50
C LEU A 62 -8.53 8.48 -6.02
N SER A 63 -7.47 9.05 -6.59
CA SER A 63 -7.38 9.35 -8.03
C SER A 63 -7.38 8.13 -8.95
N CYS A 64 -7.13 6.93 -8.41
CA CYS A 64 -7.14 5.66 -9.15
C CYS A 64 -8.37 4.80 -8.85
N GLU A 65 -9.42 5.41 -8.30
CA GLU A 65 -10.68 4.77 -7.96
C GLU A 65 -11.82 5.46 -8.70
N THR A 66 -12.87 4.71 -9.03
CA THR A 66 -14.10 5.28 -9.59
C THR A 66 -15.18 5.39 -8.51
N HIS A 67 -16.24 6.14 -8.81
CA HIS A 67 -17.43 6.21 -7.95
C HIS A 67 -18.55 5.46 -8.67
N ASP A 68 -19.04 4.37 -8.08
CA ASP A 68 -20.11 3.54 -8.67
C ASP A 68 -21.37 3.44 -7.79
N GLY A 69 -21.42 4.22 -6.71
CA GLY A 69 -22.50 4.19 -5.71
C GLY A 69 -22.41 3.04 -4.70
N SER A 70 -21.55 2.04 -4.94
CA SER A 70 -21.25 0.97 -3.97
C SER A 70 -20.00 1.27 -3.14
N GLY A 71 -19.11 2.10 -3.65
CA GLY A 71 -17.91 2.58 -2.96
C GLY A 71 -16.87 3.12 -3.93
N CYS A 72 -15.59 2.90 -3.60
CA CYS A 72 -14.45 3.27 -4.42
C CYS A 72 -13.78 2.04 -5.04
N PRO A 73 -14.38 1.40 -6.07
CA PRO A 73 -13.68 0.34 -6.79
C PRO A 73 -12.41 0.89 -7.46
N ILE A 74 -11.35 0.08 -7.45
CA ILE A 74 -10.04 0.41 -8.01
C ILE A 74 -10.09 0.28 -9.53
N GLU A 75 -9.50 1.24 -10.25
CA GLU A 75 -9.31 1.15 -11.69
C GLU A 75 -8.29 0.05 -12.08
N PRO A 76 -8.52 -0.69 -13.18
CA PRO A 76 -7.55 -1.65 -13.68
C PRO A 76 -6.17 -1.02 -13.89
N GLY A 77 -5.11 -1.74 -13.55
CA GLY A 77 -3.73 -1.27 -13.70
C GLY A 77 -3.19 -0.45 -12.52
N TYR A 78 -3.92 -0.37 -11.41
CA TYR A 78 -3.46 0.29 -10.19
C TYR A 78 -3.44 -0.63 -8.96
N CYS A 79 -2.59 -0.28 -7.99
CA CYS A 79 -2.60 -0.79 -6.63
C CYS A 79 -2.88 0.36 -5.66
N ILE A 80 -3.53 0.07 -4.54
CA ILE A 80 -3.71 1.00 -3.42
C ILE A 80 -2.97 0.45 -2.20
N ILE A 81 -1.78 0.98 -1.95
CA ILE A 81 -0.90 0.48 -0.90
C ILE A 81 -0.85 1.50 0.23
N GLN A 82 -0.97 1.04 1.47
CA GLN A 82 -0.80 1.90 2.64
C GLN A 82 0.68 2.25 2.84
N GLN A 83 0.95 3.55 2.99
CA GLN A 83 2.25 4.08 3.40
C GLN A 83 2.02 5.14 4.46
N GLU A 84 2.70 5.00 5.60
CA GLU A 84 2.64 5.99 6.69
C GLU A 84 1.19 6.25 7.18
N GLY A 85 0.35 5.21 7.15
CA GLY A 85 -1.07 5.30 7.52
C GLY A 85 -1.98 5.91 6.45
N GLN A 86 -1.45 6.30 5.30
CA GLN A 86 -2.22 6.85 4.18
C GLN A 86 -2.31 5.85 3.02
N ARG A 87 -3.50 5.73 2.43
CA ARG A 87 -3.69 4.96 1.20
C ARG A 87 -3.16 5.78 0.02
N LYS A 88 -2.23 5.22 -0.76
CA LYS A 88 -1.69 5.85 -1.96
C LYS A 88 -1.91 4.97 -3.19
N CYS A 89 -2.23 5.60 -4.30
CA CYS A 89 -2.35 4.97 -5.61
C CYS A 89 -0.97 4.77 -6.24
N TYR A 90 -0.73 3.59 -6.80
CA TYR A 90 0.44 3.27 -7.58
C TYR A 90 0.01 2.63 -8.89
N ALA A 91 0.51 3.14 -10.01
CA ALA A 91 0.34 2.46 -11.29
C ALA A 91 1.11 1.14 -11.30
N THR A 92 0.66 0.17 -12.09
CA THR A 92 1.37 -1.09 -12.28
C THR A 92 2.81 -0.84 -12.74
N ASN A 93 3.72 -1.70 -12.27
CA ASN A 93 5.17 -1.59 -12.44
C ASN A 93 5.83 -0.40 -11.72
N HIS A 94 5.10 0.44 -11.00
CA HIS A 94 5.72 1.44 -10.14
C HIS A 94 6.50 0.75 -9.01
N TYR A 95 7.78 1.11 -8.83
CA TYR A 95 8.63 0.52 -7.79
C TYR A 95 8.29 1.05 -6.40
N LYS A 96 8.52 0.23 -5.39
CA LYS A 96 8.43 0.67 -4.00
C LYS A 96 9.49 1.73 -3.73
N PRO A 97 9.13 2.89 -3.17
CA PRO A 97 10.11 3.87 -2.73
C PRO A 97 11.16 3.23 -1.80
N GLY A 98 12.43 3.39 -2.18
CA GLY A 98 13.59 2.83 -1.47
C GLY A 98 13.82 1.32 -1.66
N ASN A 99 12.99 0.60 -2.43
CA ASN A 99 13.20 -0.82 -2.74
C ASN A 99 12.77 -1.17 -4.18
N PRO A 100 13.71 -1.23 -5.15
CA PRO A 100 13.37 -1.59 -6.54
C PRO A 100 12.96 -3.06 -6.72
N CYS A 101 13.18 -3.91 -5.71
CA CYS A 101 12.80 -5.32 -5.73
C CYS A 101 11.33 -5.57 -5.40
N GLN A 102 10.59 -4.50 -5.16
CA GLN A 102 9.17 -4.54 -4.92
C GLN A 102 8.48 -3.55 -5.86
N ARG A 103 7.34 -3.94 -6.41
CA ARG A 103 6.56 -3.09 -7.32
C ARG A 103 5.06 -3.27 -7.14
N CYS A 104 4.28 -2.33 -7.63
CA CYS A 104 2.85 -2.54 -7.81
C CYS A 104 2.63 -3.55 -8.95
N ASP A 105 1.98 -4.66 -8.64
CA ASP A 105 1.56 -5.66 -9.62
C ASP A 105 0.07 -5.96 -9.40
N PHE A 106 -0.78 -5.23 -10.13
CA PHE A 106 -2.24 -5.30 -9.97
C PHE A 106 -2.80 -6.71 -10.25
N SER A 107 -2.05 -7.54 -10.99
CA SER A 107 -2.43 -8.92 -11.30
C SER A 107 -2.13 -9.91 -10.17
N LYS A 108 -1.22 -9.53 -9.25
CA LYS A 108 -0.83 -10.36 -8.10
C LYS A 108 -1.45 -9.88 -6.79
N ASN A 109 -1.24 -8.60 -6.45
CA ASN A 109 -1.74 -8.01 -5.22
C ASN A 109 -2.12 -6.54 -5.43
N LEU A 110 -3.35 -6.19 -5.06
CA LEU A 110 -3.87 -4.81 -5.19
C LEU A 110 -3.54 -3.92 -3.99
N SER A 111 -3.30 -4.49 -2.81
CA SER A 111 -3.16 -3.74 -1.55
C SER A 111 -1.77 -3.81 -0.91
N THR A 112 -0.86 -4.60 -1.48
CA THR A 112 0.50 -4.80 -0.98
C THR A 112 1.51 -4.77 -2.13
N TRP A 113 2.77 -4.52 -1.80
CA TRP A 113 3.85 -4.61 -2.78
C TRP A 113 4.09 -6.05 -3.20
N SER A 114 4.34 -6.27 -4.49
CA SER A 114 4.67 -7.59 -5.04
C SER A 114 6.16 -7.67 -5.35
N ASP A 115 6.73 -8.86 -5.14
CA ASP A 115 8.13 -9.12 -5.43
C ASP A 115 8.42 -9.05 -6.94
N ASN A 116 9.54 -8.41 -7.26
CA ASN A 116 10.00 -8.12 -8.61
C ASN A 116 11.31 -8.87 -8.88
N ASP A 117 11.27 -10.20 -8.73
CA ASP A 117 12.44 -11.06 -8.80
C ASP A 117 13.13 -11.04 -10.18
N GLY A 118 14.44 -11.23 -10.17
CA GLY A 118 15.28 -11.28 -11.38
C GLY A 118 15.62 -9.92 -11.99
N VAL A 119 15.09 -8.82 -11.45
CA VAL A 119 15.46 -7.47 -11.88
C VAL A 119 16.77 -7.05 -11.23
N ALA A 120 17.63 -6.39 -12.01
CA ALA A 120 18.88 -5.84 -11.51
C ALA A 120 18.62 -4.78 -10.43
N CYS A 121 19.43 -4.79 -9.39
CA CYS A 121 19.35 -3.85 -8.28
C CYS A 121 20.75 -3.56 -7.75
N ASN A 122 20.85 -2.85 -6.62
CA ASN A 122 22.11 -2.64 -5.91
C ASN A 122 21.85 -2.93 -4.43
N ASP A 123 22.53 -3.92 -3.86
CA ASP A 123 22.33 -4.32 -2.46
C ASP A 123 23.12 -3.43 -1.47
N GLY A 124 23.90 -2.50 -2.01
CA GLY A 124 24.75 -1.56 -1.27
C GLY A 124 26.08 -2.15 -0.84
N ASP A 125 26.27 -3.47 -0.95
CA ASP A 125 27.54 -4.12 -0.66
C ASP A 125 28.45 -4.03 -1.87
N ARG A 126 29.51 -3.26 -1.73
CA ARG A 126 30.51 -3.12 -2.80
C ARG A 126 31.26 -4.44 -3.06
N CYS A 127 31.17 -5.40 -2.13
CA CYS A 127 31.82 -6.71 -2.21
C CYS A 127 30.99 -7.79 -2.91
N THR A 128 29.79 -7.45 -3.38
CA THR A 128 28.93 -8.33 -4.15
C THR A 128 28.92 -7.96 -5.63
N ARG A 129 28.51 -8.91 -6.48
CA ARG A 129 28.40 -8.77 -7.94
C ARG A 129 27.09 -9.40 -8.40
N ASN A 130 26.60 -8.95 -9.56
CA ASN A 130 25.38 -9.46 -10.19
C ASN A 130 24.18 -9.38 -9.25
N ASP A 131 23.98 -8.20 -8.68
CA ASP A 131 22.91 -7.90 -7.74
C ASP A 131 21.56 -7.98 -8.43
N ASN A 132 20.74 -8.90 -7.97
CA ASN A 132 19.41 -9.12 -8.49
C ASN A 132 18.39 -9.26 -7.36
N CYS A 133 17.15 -8.91 -7.68
CA CYS A 133 16.05 -9.05 -6.77
C CYS A 133 15.69 -10.53 -6.57
N SER A 134 15.53 -10.93 -5.31
CA SER A 134 15.05 -12.25 -4.92
C SER A 134 14.27 -12.15 -3.61
N ASN A 135 13.02 -12.60 -3.64
CA ASN A 135 12.07 -12.55 -2.52
C ASN A 135 11.94 -11.12 -1.95
N GLY A 136 11.77 -10.15 -2.84
CA GLY A 136 11.55 -8.74 -2.46
C GLY A 136 12.78 -8.01 -1.93
N GLN A 137 13.96 -8.62 -1.95
CA GLN A 137 15.23 -8.04 -1.48
C GLN A 137 16.27 -8.03 -2.59
N CYS A 138 17.11 -7.00 -2.59
CA CYS A 138 18.27 -6.98 -3.46
C CYS A 138 19.37 -7.88 -2.88
N ARG A 139 19.88 -8.82 -3.67
CA ARG A 139 20.93 -9.74 -3.26
C ARG A 139 21.98 -9.84 -4.35
N GLY A 140 23.23 -9.55 -4.00
CA GLY A 140 24.38 -9.83 -4.84
C GLY A 140 25.11 -11.11 -4.44
N THR A 141 25.99 -11.55 -5.34
CA THR A 141 26.89 -12.68 -5.12
C THR A 141 28.23 -12.17 -4.63
N LEU A 142 28.67 -12.59 -3.44
CA LEU A 142 30.00 -12.24 -2.94
C LEU A 142 31.09 -12.73 -3.89
N PHE A 143 32.01 -11.84 -4.27
CA PHE A 143 33.21 -12.26 -4.98
C PHE A 143 34.32 -12.62 -3.98
N SER A 144 35.02 -13.72 -4.27
CA SER A 144 36.02 -14.28 -3.36
C SER A 144 37.38 -13.59 -3.53
N CYS A 145 37.90 -13.04 -2.43
CA CYS A 145 39.29 -12.66 -2.29
C CYS A 145 40.08 -13.75 -1.54
N ASN A 146 41.41 -13.76 -1.69
CA ASN A 146 42.23 -14.57 -0.80
C ASN A 146 42.13 -14.01 0.63
N SER A 147 41.36 -14.66 1.50
CA SER A 147 41.05 -14.15 2.84
C SER A 147 42.28 -13.97 3.73
N ILE A 148 43.41 -14.61 3.42
CA ILE A 148 44.68 -14.46 4.15
C ILE A 148 45.35 -13.15 3.73
N CYS A 149 45.60 -12.97 2.43
CA CYS A 149 46.40 -11.86 1.91
C CYS A 149 45.60 -10.62 1.53
N GLN A 150 44.30 -10.76 1.28
CA GLN A 150 43.49 -9.73 0.67
C GLN A 150 42.22 -9.47 1.47
N TYR A 151 41.64 -8.30 1.23
CA TYR A 151 40.31 -7.91 1.68
C TYR A 151 39.58 -7.26 0.51
N CYS A 152 38.25 -7.27 0.54
CA CYS A 152 37.49 -6.52 -0.45
C CYS A 152 37.58 -5.02 -0.12
N ASN A 153 38.02 -4.21 -1.09
CA ASN A 153 38.05 -2.75 -0.98
C ASN A 153 36.84 -2.07 -1.67
N GLY A 154 35.84 -2.87 -2.04
CA GLY A 154 34.62 -2.49 -2.71
C GLY A 154 34.63 -2.57 -4.24
N ASN A 155 35.77 -2.57 -4.92
CA ASN A 155 35.78 -2.82 -6.37
C ASN A 155 36.69 -4.00 -6.76
N SER A 156 37.63 -4.36 -5.90
CA SER A 156 38.60 -5.43 -6.12
C SER A 156 39.12 -6.00 -4.80
N CYS A 157 40.03 -6.96 -4.90
CA CYS A 157 40.78 -7.48 -3.77
C CYS A 157 41.98 -6.58 -3.48
N GLY A 158 41.90 -5.76 -2.44
CA GLY A 158 43.03 -5.02 -1.89
C GLY A 158 43.96 -5.94 -1.11
N LEU A 159 45.27 -5.71 -1.21
CA LEU A 159 46.27 -6.47 -0.45
C LEU A 159 46.35 -5.94 0.99
N LYS A 160 46.36 -6.84 1.97
CA LYS A 160 46.63 -6.48 3.36
C LYS A 160 48.08 -6.05 3.51
N THR A 161 48.32 -5.13 4.43
CA THR A 161 49.67 -4.69 4.78
C THR A 161 50.54 -5.88 5.14
N GLU A 162 51.79 -5.90 4.65
CA GLU A 162 52.77 -6.97 4.87
C GLU A 162 52.40 -8.37 4.34
N CYS A 163 51.37 -8.46 3.50
CA CYS A 163 51.04 -9.66 2.74
C CYS A 163 51.46 -9.53 1.28
N GLY A 164 51.68 -10.65 0.59
CA GLY A 164 52.03 -10.70 -0.82
C GLY A 164 51.86 -12.10 -1.42
N PHE A 165 51.91 -12.20 -2.74
CA PHE A 165 51.83 -13.47 -3.45
C PHE A 165 53.21 -13.88 -3.96
N SER A 166 53.61 -15.12 -3.69
CA SER A 166 54.84 -15.73 -4.17
C SER A 166 54.48 -17.09 -4.75
N SER A 167 54.63 -17.25 -6.08
CA SER A 167 54.18 -18.43 -6.82
C SER A 167 52.72 -18.79 -6.56
N SER A 168 51.82 -17.80 -6.66
CA SER A 168 50.37 -17.89 -6.39
C SER A 168 49.98 -18.30 -4.96
N LYS A 169 50.94 -18.50 -4.06
CA LYS A 169 50.69 -18.75 -2.64
C LYS A 169 50.76 -17.43 -1.88
N CYS A 170 49.72 -17.18 -1.09
CA CYS A 170 49.70 -16.06 -0.15
C CYS A 170 50.76 -16.26 0.94
N LYS A 171 51.58 -15.24 1.17
CA LYS A 171 52.54 -15.17 2.27
C LYS A 171 52.39 -13.82 2.96
N CYS A 172 52.25 -13.84 4.28
CA CYS A 172 52.24 -12.64 5.09
C CYS A 172 53.40 -12.71 6.08
N LYS A 173 54.03 -11.57 6.37
CA LYS A 173 54.90 -11.50 7.54
C LYS A 173 54.04 -11.78 8.76
N ARG A 174 54.46 -12.70 9.64
CA ARG A 174 53.84 -12.82 10.96
C ARG A 174 54.20 -11.55 11.71
N ILE A 175 53.28 -10.58 11.74
CA ILE A 175 53.29 -9.59 12.81
C ILE A 175 53.15 -10.42 14.09
N GLY A 176 54.12 -10.29 15.00
CA GLY A 176 53.98 -10.81 16.35
C GLY A 176 52.84 -10.09 17.04
N LEU A 177 51.59 -10.43 16.71
CA LEU A 177 50.42 -9.89 17.36
C LEU A 177 50.28 -10.63 18.68
N ASN A 178 50.92 -10.08 19.73
CA ASN A 178 50.34 -10.14 21.06
C ASN A 178 48.92 -9.56 20.91
N LEU A 179 47.94 -10.45 20.74
CA LEU A 179 46.56 -10.13 21.01
C LEU A 179 46.52 -9.60 22.45
N LEU A 180 46.46 -8.28 22.60
CA LEU A 180 45.85 -7.67 23.77
C LEU A 180 44.37 -8.08 23.75
N LEU A 181 44.12 -9.33 24.16
CA LEU A 181 42.90 -9.66 24.87
C LEU A 181 42.83 -8.66 26.02
N PRO A 182 41.73 -7.92 26.22
CA PRO A 182 41.52 -7.29 27.52
C PRO A 182 41.55 -8.44 28.53
N LYS A 183 42.54 -8.43 29.41
CA LYS A 183 42.59 -9.28 30.59
C LYS A 183 41.31 -9.06 31.39
N LEU A 184 40.29 -9.87 31.15
CA LEU A 184 39.25 -10.14 32.14
C LEU A 184 39.79 -11.24 33.04
N LEU A 185 40.57 -10.81 34.03
CA LEU A 185 40.70 -11.50 35.31
C LEU A 185 39.40 -11.24 36.09
N ILE A 186 38.79 -12.31 36.61
CA ILE A 186 38.03 -12.50 37.87
C ILE A 186 37.33 -13.87 37.65
N SER A 187 37.94 -14.98 38.05
CA SER A 187 37.82 -15.64 39.36
C SER A 187 36.39 -16.00 39.73
N TYR A 188 36.05 -17.29 39.64
CA TYR A 188 35.41 -18.11 40.69
C TYR A 188 35.78 -19.58 40.45
#